data_AF-A0A956JYQ0-F1
#
_entry.id   AF-A0A956JYQ0-F1
#
_cell.length_a   1.000
_cell.length_b   1.000
_cell.length_c   1.000
_cell.angle_alpha   90.00
_cell.angle_beta   90.00
_cell.angle_gamma   90.00
#
_symmetry.space_group_name_H-M   'P 1'
#
loop_
_entity.id
_entity.type
_entity.pdbx_description
1 polymer ?
#
loop_
_entity_poly.entity_id
_entity_poly.type
_entity_poly.pdbx_seq_one_letter_code
_entity_poly.pdbx_strand_id
1 'polypeptide(L)' 'MEDRFRALLQRFIRELGVLSPDRTPCGKALAPSEAHALMVLRAAGDGLRQGELAARLGLDKSSASRLVARLRD' A
#
# COMPACT_ATOMS: atom_id res chain seq x y z
N MET A 1 -1.31 15.37 24.40
CA MET A 1 -0.44 15.62 23.22
C MET A 1 -0.67 14.56 22.16
N GLU A 2 -0.68 13.28 22.56
CA GLU A 2 -0.95 12.13 21.69
C GLU A 2 -2.30 12.21 20.96
N ASP A 3 -3.37 12.63 21.62
CA ASP A 3 -4.71 12.72 21.00
C ASP A 3 -4.79 13.77 19.89
N ARG A 4 -4.10 14.91 20.08
CA ARG A 4 -4.05 15.97 19.06
C ARG A 4 -3.28 15.49 17.83
N PHE A 5 -2.16 14.79 18.02
CA PHE A 5 -1.39 14.23 16.92
C PHE A 5 -2.20 13.17 16.16
N ARG A 6 -2.87 12.28 16.89
CA ARG A 6 -3.79 11.28 16.32
C ARG A 6 -4.88 11.94 15.46
N ALA A 7 -5.55 12.97 15.98
CA ALA A 7 -6.61 13.67 15.26
C ALA A 7 -6.09 14.35 13.97
N LEU A 8 -4.91 14.99 14.04
CA LEU A 8 -4.29 15.62 12.88
C LEU A 8 -3.89 14.59 11.81
N LEU A 9 -3.30 13.46 12.21
CA LEU A 9 -2.96 12.38 11.27
C LEU A 9 -4.20 11.78 10.60
N GLN A 10 -5.26 11.52 11.35
CA GLN A 10 -6.50 10.99 10.79
C GLN A 10 -7.12 11.94 9.77
N ARG A 11 -7.13 13.24 10.08
CA ARG A 11 -7.61 14.27 9.15
C ARG A 11 -6.75 14.31 7.89
N PHE A 12 -5.44 14.34 8.04
CA PHE A 12 -4.49 14.33 6.91
C PHE A 12 -4.69 13.12 5.98
N ILE A 13 -4.80 11.92 6.54
CA ILE A 13 -5.03 10.67 5.79
C ILE A 13 -6.33 10.73 4.98
N ARG A 14 -7.40 11.28 5.58
CA ARG A 14 -8.71 11.45 4.92
C ARG A 14 -8.66 12.49 3.82
N GLU A 15 -8.07 13.65 4.07
CA GLU A 15 -7.97 14.75 3.09
C GLU A 15 -7.09 14.37 1.89
N LEU A 16 -6.05 13.56 2.09
CA LEU A 16 -5.26 13.00 0.99
C LEU A 16 -5.98 11.90 0.18
N GLY A 17 -7.12 11.40 0.64
CA GLY A 17 -7.82 10.30 -0.04
C GLY A 17 -7.09 8.96 0.05
N VAL A 18 -6.21 8.76 1.03
CA VAL A 18 -5.43 7.50 1.21
C VAL A 18 -6.34 6.30 1.50
N LEU A 19 -7.56 6.55 1.98
CA LEU A 19 -8.55 5.52 2.28
C LEU A 19 -9.39 5.10 1.05
N SER A 20 -9.21 5.75 -0.10
CA SER A 20 -9.89 5.38 -1.33
C SER A 20 -9.43 3.99 -1.79
N PRO A 21 -10.35 3.02 -1.96
CA PRO A 21 -9.97 1.64 -2.23
C PRO A 21 -9.45 1.41 -3.65
N ASP A 22 -9.74 2.32 -4.57
CA ASP A 22 -9.56 2.16 -6.02
C ASP A 22 -8.74 3.30 -6.65
N ARG A 23 -8.29 4.26 -5.84
CA ARG A 23 -7.61 5.46 -6.32
C ARG A 23 -6.45 5.88 -5.42
N THR A 24 -5.33 6.22 -6.02
CA THR A 24 -4.22 6.84 -5.32
C THR A 24 -4.50 8.32 -5.05
N PRO A 25 -3.86 8.95 -4.04
CA PRO A 25 -3.94 10.38 -3.79
C PRO A 25 -3.57 11.26 -5.01
N CYS A 26 -2.75 10.75 -5.93
CA CYS A 26 -2.36 11.44 -7.16
C CYS A 26 -3.30 11.16 -8.36
N GLY A 27 -4.46 10.55 -8.12
CA GLY A 27 -5.53 10.38 -9.11
C GLY A 27 -5.38 9.15 -10.03
N LYS A 28 -4.45 8.23 -9.74
CA LYS A 28 -4.32 6.98 -10.52
C LYS A 28 -5.36 5.97 -10.05
N ALA A 29 -5.98 5.26 -10.99
CA ALA A 29 -7.02 4.26 -10.72
C ALA A 29 -6.42 2.92 -10.26
N LEU A 30 -5.79 2.92 -9.08
CA LEU A 30 -5.35 1.73 -8.37
C LEU A 30 -5.34 1.99 -6.86
N ALA A 31 -5.46 0.93 -6.05
CA ALA A 31 -5.39 1.07 -4.60
C ALA A 31 -3.99 1.60 -4.19
N PRO A 32 -3.88 2.43 -3.13
CA PRO A 32 -2.59 2.85 -2.61
C PRO A 32 -1.67 1.68 -2.21
N SER A 33 -2.25 0.56 -1.75
CA SER A 33 -1.50 -0.66 -1.42
C SER A 33 -0.90 -1.34 -2.65
N GLU A 34 -1.63 -1.37 -3.76
CA GLU A 34 -1.15 -1.89 -5.05
C GLU A 34 -0.09 -0.97 -5.63
N ALA A 35 -0.28 0.34 -5.53
CA ALA A 35 0.71 1.32 -5.97
C ALA A 35 2.02 1.13 -5.24
N HIS A 36 1.97 0.98 -3.90
CA HIS A 36 3.17 0.75 -3.10
C HIS A 36 3.86 -0.57 -3.47
N ALA A 37 3.10 -1.65 -3.68
CA ALA A 37 3.66 -2.93 -4.11
C ALA A 37 4.37 -2.83 -5.46
N LEU A 38 3.77 -2.15 -6.45
CA LEU A 38 4.38 -1.93 -7.75
C LEU A 38 5.67 -1.11 -7.66
N MET A 39 5.73 -0.11 -6.77
CA MET A 39 6.97 0.64 -6.53
C MET A 39 8.06 -0.25 -5.95
N VAL A 40 7.73 -1.13 -5.00
CA VAL A 40 8.69 -2.07 -4.40
C VAL A 40 9.19 -3.08 -5.44
N LEU A 41 8.29 -3.64 -6.25
CA LEU A 41 8.63 -4.56 -7.33
C LEU A 41 9.55 -3.89 -8.37
N ARG A 42 9.19 -2.66 -8.80
CA ARG A 42 10.01 -1.88 -9.74
C ARG A 42 11.41 -1.59 -9.20
N ALA A 43 11.54 -1.31 -7.91
CA ALA A 43 12.82 -1.04 -7.28
C ALA A 43 13.67 -2.32 -7.05
N ALA A 44 13.03 -3.46 -6.83
CA ALA A 44 13.71 -4.74 -6.62
C ALA A 44 14.22 -5.39 -7.93
N GLY A 45 13.53 -5.13 -9.04
CA GLY A 45 13.77 -5.84 -10.30
C GLY A 45 13.22 -7.26 -10.28
N ASP A 46 13.73 -8.11 -11.17
CA ASP A 46 13.26 -9.48 -11.32
C ASP A 46 13.70 -10.38 -10.16
N GLY A 47 12.89 -11.41 -9.88
CA GLY A 47 13.24 -12.46 -8.92
C GLY A 47 12.92 -12.16 -7.46
N LEU A 48 12.30 -11.02 -7.13
CA LEU A 48 11.82 -10.73 -5.78
C LEU A 48 10.77 -11.78 -5.37
N ARG A 49 11.03 -12.52 -4.29
CA ARG A 49 10.11 -13.53 -3.78
C ARG A 49 8.95 -12.85 -3.05
N GLN A 50 7.77 -13.47 -3.10
CA GLN A 50 6.58 -12.97 -2.41
C GLN A 50 6.80 -12.75 -0.89
N GLY A 51 7.59 -13.60 -0.23
CA GLY A 51 7.92 -13.43 1.19
C GLY A 51 8.77 -12.18 1.45
N GLU A 52 9.67 -11.84 0.54
CA GLU A 52 10.50 -10.63 0.61
C GLU A 52 9.67 -9.37 0.33
N LEU A 53 8.73 -9.46 -0.62
CA LEU A 53 7.74 -8.42 -0.86
C LEU A 53 6.88 -8.16 0.39
N ALA A 54 6.41 -9.22 1.05
CA ALA A 54 5.62 -9.11 2.27
C ALA A 54 6.40 -8.39 3.38
N ALA A 55 7.67 -8.76 3.58
CA ALA A 55 8.54 -8.11 4.57
C ALA A 55 8.74 -6.62 4.26
N ARG A 56 9.00 -6.25 3.00
CA ARG A 56 9.19 -4.85 2.60
C ARG A 56 7.92 -3.99 2.75
N LEU A 57 6.75 -4.59 2.58
CA LEU A 57 5.46 -3.91 2.73
C LEU A 57 4.93 -3.94 4.16
N GLY A 58 5.60 -4.65 5.09
CA GLY A 58 5.11 -4.83 6.46
C GLY A 58 3.82 -5.64 6.55
N LEU A 59 3.61 -6.58 5.62
CA LEU A 59 2.40 -7.38 5.51
C LEU A 59 2.60 -8.80 6.04
N ASP A 60 1.55 -9.37 6.62
CA ASP A 60 1.49 -10.79 6.90
C ASP A 60 1.33 -11.62 5.61
N LYS A 61 1.59 -12.94 5.71
CA LYS A 61 1.54 -13.88 4.58
C LYS A 61 0.19 -13.87 3.85
N SER A 62 -0.92 -13.82 4.58
CA SER A 62 -2.27 -13.87 4.00
C SER A 62 -2.60 -12.58 3.25
N SER A 63 -2.19 -11.43 3.79
CA SER A 63 -2.37 -10.12 3.19
C SER A 63 -1.51 -9.93 1.94
N ALA A 64 -0.25 -10.37 1.99
CA ALA A 64 0.64 -10.38 0.83
C ALA A 64 0.12 -11.30 -0.29
N SER A 65 -0.42 -12.49 0.05
CA SER A 65 -1.01 -13.41 -0.93
C SER A 65 -2.21 -12.79 -1.66
N ARG A 66 -3.14 -12.18 -0.92
CA ARG A 66 -4.30 -11.49 -1.51
C ARG A 66 -3.87 -10.32 -2.39
N LEU A 67 -2.86 -9.56 -1.98
CA LEU A 67 -2.32 -8.45 -2.76
C LEU A 67 -1.69 -8.92 -4.07
N VAL A 68 -0.86 -9.96 -4.04
CA VAL A 68 -0.23 -10.52 -5.24
C VAL A 68 -1.25 -11.13 -6.20
N ALA A 69 -2.31 -11.77 -5.68
CA ALA A 69 -3.40 -12.26 -6.52
C ALA A 69 -4.07 -11.12 -7.29
N ARG A 70 -4.45 -10.03 -6.61
CA ARG A 70 -5.07 -8.85 -7.26
C ARG A 70 -4.18 -8.18 -8.31
N LEU A 71 -2.86 -8.19 -8.14
CA LEU A 71 -1.93 -7.59 -9.09
C LEU A 71 -1.73 -8.40 -10.38
N ARG A 72 -2.18 -9.66 -10.40
CA ARG A 72 -2.08 -10.55 -11.57
C ARG A 72 -3.33 -10.56 -12.44
N ASP A 73 -4.46 -10.18 -11.87
CA ASP A 73 -5.78 -10.14 -12.53
C ASP A 73 -5.95 -8.80 -13.28
#